data_AF-A0A3B0UKK9-F1
#
_entry.id   AF-A0A3B0UKK9-F1
#
_cell.length_a   1.000
_cell.length_b   1.000
_cell.length_c   1.000
_cell.angle_alpha   90.00
_cell.angle_beta   90.00
_cell.angle_gamma   90.00
#
_symmetry.space_group_name_H-M   'P 1'
#
loop_
_entity.id
_entity.type
_entity.pdbx_description
1 polymer ?
#
loop_
_entity_poly.entity_id
_entity_poly.type
_entity_poly.pdbx_seq_one_letter_code
_entity_poly.pdbx_strand_id
1 'polypeptide(L)'
;MTKLNDFIQLKTAQGTAVHTPHHTLIPESQALTIRFPYGGIVWQRPTAVLIQENNQLRRYPITDITRIVVWSLLSFSLLFPLLLRIIRSTK
;
A
#
# COMPACT_ATOMS: atom_id res chain seq x y z
N MET A 1 -18.53 22.67 -3.06
CA MET A 1 -17.20 22.34 -2.49
C MET A 1 -17.03 20.83 -2.56
N THR A 2 -16.27 20.33 -3.53
CA THR A 2 -16.03 18.90 -3.73
C THR A 2 -15.05 18.41 -2.67
N LYS A 3 -15.40 17.37 -1.91
CA LYS A 3 -14.56 16.88 -0.81
C LYS A 3 -13.42 16.03 -1.39
N LEU A 4 -12.21 16.16 -0.86
CA LEU A 4 -11.04 15.35 -1.27
C LEU A 4 -11.32 13.83 -1.22
N ASN A 5 -12.19 13.38 -0.32
CA ASN A 5 -12.62 11.98 -0.19
C ASN A 5 -13.46 11.45 -1.38
N ASP A 6 -14.00 12.34 -2.22
CA ASP A 6 -14.71 11.95 -3.44
C ASP A 6 -13.71 11.60 -4.56
N PHE A 7 -12.52 12.22 -4.53
CA PHE A 7 -11.45 12.02 -5.52
C PHE A 7 -10.51 10.87 -5.16
N ILE A 8 -10.10 10.76 -3.89
CA ILE A 8 -9.11 9.76 -3.46
C ILE A 8 -9.75 8.86 -2.40
N GLN A 9 -9.75 7.56 -2.67
CA GLN A 9 -10.27 6.53 -1.76
C GLN A 9 -9.24 5.43 -1.57
N LEU A 10 -8.87 5.19 -0.31
CA LEU A 10 -8.09 4.03 0.08
C LEU A 10 -9.02 3.02 0.74
N LYS A 11 -9.17 1.84 0.14
CA LYS A 11 -10.05 0.77 0.66
C LYS A 11 -9.26 -0.50 0.86
N THR A 12 -9.48 -1.16 2.00
CA THR A 12 -9.00 -2.52 2.23
C THR A 12 -10.14 -3.48 1.95
N ALA A 13 -9.87 -4.53 1.18
CA ALA A 13 -10.85 -5.53 0.79
C ALA A 13 -10.28 -6.94 1.01
N GLN A 14 -11.12 -7.83 1.51
CA GLN A 14 -10.84 -9.25 1.59
C GLN A 14 -11.27 -9.92 0.27
N GLY A 15 -10.41 -10.77 -0.27
CA GLY A 15 -10.72 -11.58 -1.44
C GLY A 15 -11.42 -12.89 -1.06
N THR A 16 -11.66 -13.72 -2.06
CA THR A 16 -12.31 -15.01 -1.90
C THR A 16 -11.48 -15.93 -0.99
N ALA A 17 -12.14 -16.56 -0.02
CA ALA A 17 -11.53 -17.55 0.85
C ALA A 17 -11.10 -18.78 0.05
N VAL A 18 -9.87 -19.24 0.28
CA VAL A 18 -9.31 -20.45 -0.31
C VAL A 18 -9.17 -21.48 0.81
N HIS A 19 -9.88 -22.60 0.67
CA HIS A 19 -9.85 -23.68 1.66
C HIS A 19 -8.73 -24.66 1.34
N THR A 20 -7.94 -25.00 2.35
CA THR A 20 -6.94 -26.07 2.33
C THR A 20 -7.32 -27.13 3.38
N PRO A 21 -6.72 -28.33 3.37
CA PRO A 21 -7.06 -29.38 4.33
C PRO A 21 -6.91 -28.99 5.80
N HIS A 22 -6.02 -28.04 6.11
CA HIS A 22 -5.71 -27.64 7.48
C HIS A 22 -6.17 -26.21 7.81
N HIS A 23 -6.23 -25.32 6.83
CA HIS A 23 -6.47 -23.89 7.05
C HIS A 23 -7.37 -23.26 5.99
N THR A 24 -8.07 -22.18 6.35
CA THR A 24 -8.72 -21.30 5.37
C THR A 24 -7.90 -20.04 5.20
N LEU A 25 -7.48 -19.75 3.97
CA LEU A 25 -6.70 -18.58 3.61
C LEU A 25 -7.62 -17.50 3.03
N ILE A 26 -7.65 -16.32 3.62
CA ILE A 26 -8.43 -15.18 3.14
C ILE A 26 -7.43 -14.08 2.75
N PRO A 27 -7.23 -13.82 1.45
CA PRO A 27 -6.30 -12.77 1.02
C PRO A 27 -6.87 -11.39 1.35
N GLU A 28 -6.02 -10.48 1.79
CA GLU A 28 -6.34 -9.08 2.06
C GLU A 28 -5.55 -8.20 1.09
N SER A 29 -6.25 -7.27 0.44
CA SER A 29 -5.64 -6.29 -0.46
C SER A 29 -6.12 -4.88 -0.15
N GLN A 30 -5.33 -3.89 -0.54
CA GLN A 30 -5.67 -2.50 -0.45
C GLN A 30 -5.68 -1.86 -1.84
N ALA A 31 -6.75 -1.15 -2.14
CA ALA A 31 -6.95 -0.43 -3.39
C ALA A 31 -6.93 1.09 -3.13
N LEU A 32 -6.01 1.79 -3.80
CA LEU A 32 -6.04 3.24 -3.93
C LEU A 32 -6.78 3.58 -5.22
N THR A 33 -7.94 4.17 -5.08
CA THR A 33 -8.77 4.64 -6.19
C THR A 33 -8.68 6.16 -6.27
N ILE A 34 -8.29 6.67 -7.43
CA ILE A 34 -8.30 8.09 -7.74
C ILE A 34 -9.30 8.31 -8.88
N ARG A 35 -10.36 9.07 -8.62
CA ARG A 35 -11.43 9.37 -9.57
C ARG A 35 -11.25 10.77 -10.14
N PHE A 36 -11.36 10.91 -11.44
CA PHE A 36 -11.35 12.17 -12.17
C PHE A 36 -12.65 12.30 -12.99
N PRO A 37 -13.01 13.50 -13.46
CA PRO A 37 -14.26 13.72 -14.20
C PRO A 37 -14.43 12.86 -15.47
N TYR A 38 -13.33 12.45 -16.12
CA TYR A 38 -13.32 11.72 -17.38
C TYR A 38 -12.68 10.32 -17.28
N GLY A 39 -12.45 9.81 -16.07
CA GLY A 39 -11.79 8.51 -15.87
C GLY A 39 -11.25 8.32 -14.46
N GLY A 40 -10.48 7.25 -14.23
CA GLY A 40 -9.93 6.99 -12.91
C GLY A 40 -8.76 6.02 -12.95
N ILE A 41 -7.95 6.06 -11.89
CA ILE A 41 -6.84 5.15 -11.68
C ILE A 41 -7.17 4.30 -10.46
N VAL A 42 -7.09 2.98 -10.60
CA VAL A 42 -7.22 2.04 -9.49
C VAL A 42 -5.90 1.30 -9.35
N TRP A 43 -5.23 1.52 -8.22
CA TRP A 43 -4.02 0.80 -7.86
C TRP A 43 -4.31 -0.20 -6.76
N GLN A 44 -4.24 -1.50 -7.07
CA GLN A 44 -4.42 -2.56 -6.08
C GLN A 44 -3.07 -3.12 -5.63
N ARG A 45 -2.93 -3.39 -4.33
CA ARG A 45 -1.77 -4.08 -3.75
C ARG A 45 -2.19 -5.11 -2.70
N PRO A 46 -1.55 -6.29 -2.62
CA PRO A 46 -1.75 -7.20 -1.50
C PRO A 46 -1.17 -6.60 -0.21
N THR A 47 -1.85 -6.82 0.92
CA THR A 47 -1.42 -6.28 2.24
C THR A 47 -1.25 -7.35 3.30
N ALA A 48 -2.05 -8.41 3.27
CA ALA A 48 -1.95 -9.50 4.22
C ALA A 48 -2.64 -10.77 3.69
N VAL A 49 -2.43 -11.88 4.39
CA VAL A 49 -3.27 -13.08 4.31
C VAL A 49 -3.78 -13.36 5.71
N LEU A 50 -5.09 -13.50 5.86
CA LEU A 50 -5.68 -14.00 7.09
C LEU A 50 -5.74 -15.53 7.01
N ILE A 51 -5.24 -16.20 8.04
CA ILE A 51 -5.28 -17.64 8.17
C ILE A 51 -6.26 -17.97 9.29
N GLN A 52 -7.29 -18.74 8.95
CA GLN A 52 -8.25 -19.27 9.90
C GLN A 52 -7.95 -20.76 10.14
N GLU A 53 -7.63 -21.09 11.38
CA GLU A 53 -7.32 -22.45 11.86
C GLU A 53 -7.90 -22.63 13.26
N ASN A 54 -8.60 -23.74 13.54
CA ASN A 54 -9.11 -24.08 14.87
C ASN A 54 -9.85 -22.93 15.58
N ASN A 55 -10.75 -22.23 14.85
CA ASN A 55 -11.47 -21.05 15.31
C ASN A 55 -10.63 -19.82 15.66
N GLN A 56 -9.31 -19.82 15.39
CA GLN A 56 -8.46 -18.66 15.49
C GLN A 56 -8.24 -18.01 14.13
N LEU A 57 -8.36 -16.68 14.08
CA LEU A 57 -8.04 -15.86 12.92
C LEU A 57 -6.72 -15.14 13.17
N ARG A 58 -5.69 -15.42 12.36
CA ARG A 58 -4.38 -14.76 12.44
C ARG A 58 -4.08 -14.02 11.15
N ARG A 59 -3.61 -12.77 11.27
CA ARG A 59 -3.27 -11.92 10.13
C ARG A 59 -1.76 -11.95 9.88
N TYR A 60 -1.35 -12.37 8.70
CA TYR A 60 0.03 -12.41 8.26
C TYR A 60 0.29 -11.29 7.24
N PRO A 61 1.06 -10.24 7.59
CA PRO A 61 1.30 -9.12 6.68
C PRO A 61 2.20 -9.52 5.51
N ILE A 62 1.93 -8.93 4.34
CA ILE A 62 2.81 -9.01 3.16
C ILE A 62 3.53 -7.67 3.05
N THR A 63 4.81 -7.65 3.41
CA THR A 63 5.63 -6.44 3.32
C THR A 63 6.19 -6.28 1.91
N ASP A 64 5.83 -5.19 1.25
CA ASP A 64 6.31 -4.82 -0.09
C ASP A 64 7.70 -4.17 0.00
N ILE A 65 8.75 -5.00 0.03
CA ILE A 65 10.15 -4.55 0.11
C ILE A 65 10.53 -3.72 -1.13
N THR A 66 10.05 -4.10 -2.31
CA THR A 66 10.34 -3.37 -3.56
C THR A 66 9.85 -1.92 -3.47
N ARG A 67 8.62 -1.72 -2.99
CA ARG A 67 8.07 -0.37 -2.78
C ARG A 67 8.89 0.42 -1.78
N ILE A 68 9.30 -0.17 -0.67
CA ILE A 68 10.14 0.50 0.34
C ILE A 68 11.45 0.96 -0.32
N VAL A 69 12.15 0.07 -1.03
CA VAL A 69 13.41 0.40 -1.71
C VAL A 69 13.23 1.51 -2.75
N VAL A 70 12.18 1.44 -3.57
CA VAL A 70 11.89 2.48 -4.58
C VAL A 70 11.63 3.82 -3.91
N TRP A 71 10.82 3.88 -2.86
CA TRP A 71 10.58 5.13 -2.13
C TRP A 71 11.84 5.66 -1.45
N SER A 72 12.68 4.79 -0.90
CA SER A 72 13.96 5.18 -0.31
C SER A 72 14.88 5.78 -1.35
N LEU A 73 15.01 5.15 -2.53
CA LEU A 73 15.84 5.65 -3.63
C LEU A 73 15.33 6.99 -4.16
N LEU A 74 14.02 7.12 -4.39
CA LEU A 74 13.40 8.39 -4.83
C LEU A 74 13.61 9.50 -3.80
N SER A 75 13.38 9.21 -2.52
CA SER A 75 13.58 10.17 -1.45
C SER A 75 15.05 10.59 -1.34
N PHE A 76 15.97 9.64 -1.44
CA PHE A 76 17.40 9.90 -1.41
C PHE A 76 17.83 10.78 -2.59
N SER A 77 17.40 10.42 -3.81
CA SER A 77 17.70 11.19 -5.02
C SER A 77 17.22 12.64 -4.95
N LEU A 78 16.06 12.88 -4.32
CA LEU A 78 15.49 14.22 -4.18
C LEU A 78 16.13 15.03 -3.04
N LEU A 79 16.29 14.41 -1.87
CA LEU A 79 16.68 15.11 -0.63
C LEU A 79 18.19 15.27 -0.50
N PHE A 80 18.98 14.32 -0.99
CA PHE A 80 20.44 14.36 -0.90
C PHE A 80 21.06 15.61 -1.56
N PRO A 81 20.72 15.98 -2.82
CA PRO A 81 21.27 17.20 -3.42
C PRO A 81 20.78 18.48 -2.74
N LEU A 82 19.54 18.49 -2.23
CA LEU A 82 19.01 19.62 -1.46
C LEU A 82 19.82 19.82 -0.17
N LEU A 83 20.08 18.73 0.57
CA LEU A 83 20.94 18.74 1.75
C LEU A 83 22.35 19.25 1.42
N LEU A 84 22.97 18.74 0.35
CA LEU A 84 24.29 19.21 -0.08
C LEU A 84 24.30 20.70 -0.41
N ARG A 85 23.24 21.20 -1.06
CA ARG A 85 23.10 22.62 -1.38
C ARG A 85 22.98 23.47 -0.12
N ILE A 86 22.18 23.03 0.86
CA ILE A 86 22.01 23.74 2.14
C ILE A 86 23.35 23.80 2.87
N ILE A 87 24.04 22.66 3.01
CA ILE A 87 25.35 22.59 3.69
C ILE A 87 26.38 23.51 3.01
N ARG A 88 26.38 23.57 1.67
CA ARG A 88 27.27 24.46 0.91
C ARG A 88 26.92 25.93 1.04
N SER A 89 25.65 26.27 1.23
CA SER A 89 25.20 27.67 1.38
C SER A 89 25.47 28.26 2.76
N THR A 90 25.76 27.43 3.76
CA THR A 90 26.07 27.85 5.13
C THR A 90 27.57 28.02 5.39
N LYS A 91 28.42 27.61 4.44
CA LYS A 91 29.87 27.88 4.44
C LYS A 91 30.18 29.04 3.49
#